data_AF-A0AAV0VHN3-F1
#
_entry.id   AF-A0AAV0VHN3-F1
#
_cell.length_a   1.000
_cell.length_b   1.000
_cell.length_c   1.000
_cell.angle_alpha   90.00
_cell.angle_beta   90.00
_cell.angle_gamma   90.00
#
_symmetry.space_group_name_H-M   'P 1'
#
loop_
_entity.id
_entity.type
_entity.pdbx_description
1 polymer ?
#
loop_
_entity_poly.entity_id
_entity_poly.type
_entity_poly.pdbx_seq_one_letter_code
_entity_poly.pdbx_strand_id
1 'polypeptide(L)'
;MRITVYNVTLDQMINGIDLRFSQETLNMIKSIANVLELNVDDNDITILTKTFHLEAEMLKSEISLLQHTDNVPKSTIKNCDTWIKWLTEFNSGRETIFNNIFKMLKIFITIPRRMVL
;
A
#
# COMPACT_ATOMS: atom_id res chain seq x y z
N MET A 1 -37.76 18.23 26.04
CA MET A 1 -37.66 16.75 25.96
C MET A 1 -36.91 16.41 24.68
N ARG A 2 -35.63 16.03 24.77
CA ARG A 2 -34.87 15.57 23.59
C ARG A 2 -35.13 14.07 23.44
N ILE A 3 -35.86 13.68 22.42
CA ILE A 3 -36.07 12.28 22.08
C ILE A 3 -34.85 11.86 21.25
N THR A 4 -33.89 11.18 21.87
CA THR A 4 -32.87 10.41 21.15
C THR A 4 -33.54 9.17 20.60
N VAL A 5 -33.91 9.19 19.32
CA VAL A 5 -34.40 8.01 18.62
C VAL A 5 -33.19 7.15 18.29
N TYR A 6 -32.99 6.08 19.06
CA TYR A 6 -31.99 5.05 18.78
C TYR A 6 -32.45 4.27 17.54
N ASN A 7 -31.81 4.49 16.40
CA ASN A 7 -32.11 3.77 15.17
C ASN A 7 -31.05 2.69 14.97
N VAL A 8 -31.30 1.53 15.57
CA VAL A 8 -30.38 0.37 15.57
C VAL A 8 -29.91 0.01 14.16
N THR A 9 -30.78 0.14 13.15
CA THR A 9 -30.44 -0.16 11.75
C THR A 9 -29.45 0.85 11.17
N LEU A 10 -29.61 2.14 11.46
CA LEU A 10 -28.65 3.17 11.03
C LEU A 10 -27.30 2.98 11.73
N ASP A 11 -27.31 2.69 13.03
CA ASP A 11 -26.08 2.45 13.79
C ASP A 11 -25.33 1.20 13.27
N GLN A 12 -26.05 0.13 12.93
CA GLN A 12 -25.47 -1.06 12.30
C GLN A 12 -24.86 -0.75 10.93
N MET A 13 -25.53 0.08 10.12
CA MET A 13 -25.03 0.48 8.80
C MET A 13 -23.75 1.31 8.93
N ILE A 14 -23.72 2.30 9.84
CA ILE A 14 -22.54 3.12 10.12
C ILE A 14 -21.36 2.25 10.57
N ASN A 15 -21.59 1.36 11.55
CA ASN A 15 -20.56 0.44 12.02
C ASN A 15 -20.05 -0.49 10.91
N GLY A 16 -20.93 -0.99 10.05
CA GLY A 16 -20.55 -1.82 8.91
C GLY A 16 -19.67 -1.08 7.90
N ILE A 17 -19.95 0.20 7.67
CA ILE A 17 -19.15 1.07 6.81
C ILE A 17 -17.76 1.30 7.43
N ASP A 18 -17.70 1.63 8.73
CA ASP A 18 -16.44 1.87 9.43
C ASP A 18 -15.55 0.61 9.46
N LEU A 19 -16.15 -0.56 9.70
CA LEU A 19 -15.45 -1.85 9.65
C LEU A 19 -14.86 -2.12 8.26
N ARG A 20 -15.63 -1.84 7.19
CA ARG A 20 -15.16 -2.01 5.83
C ARG A 20 -13.99 -1.08 5.50
N PHE A 21 -14.07 0.21 5.86
CA PHE A 21 -12.97 1.15 5.66
C PHE A 21 -11.70 0.73 6.41
N SER A 22 -11.87 0.23 7.64
CA SER A 22 -10.76 -0.31 8.44
C SER A 22 -10.12 -1.52 7.77
N GLN A 23 -10.93 -2.44 7.24
CA GLN A 23 -10.45 -3.62 6.53
C GLN A 23 -9.72 -3.25 5.23
N GLU A 24 -10.25 -2.32 4.44
CA GLU A 24 -9.61 -1.84 3.20
C GLU A 24 -8.24 -1.19 3.52
N THR A 25 -8.16 -0.42 4.60
CA THR A 25 -6.91 0.19 5.08
C THR A 25 -5.89 -0.86 5.51
N LEU A 26 -6.31 -1.87 6.30
CA LEU A 26 -5.44 -2.96 6.72
C LEU A 26 -4.95 -3.80 5.54
N ASN A 27 -5.83 -4.09 4.58
CA ASN A 27 -5.48 -4.83 3.37
C ASN A 27 -4.42 -4.07 2.57
N MET A 28 -4.59 -2.77 2.37
CA MET A 28 -3.59 -1.92 1.71
C MET A 28 -2.22 -1.98 2.42
N ILE A 29 -2.20 -1.82 3.75
CA ILE A 29 -0.95 -1.84 4.53
C ILE A 29 -0.26 -3.20 4.41
N LYS A 30 -1.02 -4.29 4.48
CA LYS A 30 -0.51 -5.65 4.33
C LYS A 30 0.10 -5.86 2.94
N SER A 31 -0.58 -5.44 1.88
CA SER A 31 -0.06 -5.58 0.51
C SER A 31 1.20 -4.75 0.29
N ILE A 32 1.32 -3.56 0.90
CA ILE A 32 2.56 -2.80 0.86
C ILE A 32 3.67 -3.52 1.61
N ALA A 33 3.39 -4.05 2.81
CA ALA A 33 4.37 -4.82 3.56
C ALA A 33 4.90 -5.98 2.70
N ASN A 34 4.02 -6.74 2.06
CA ASN A 34 4.35 -7.83 1.13
C ASN A 34 5.25 -7.39 -0.03
N VAL A 35 5.02 -6.20 -0.61
CA VAL A 35 5.93 -5.61 -1.61
C VAL A 35 7.32 -5.36 -1.06
N LEU A 36 7.43 -4.79 0.14
CA LEU A 36 8.73 -4.57 0.80
C LEU A 36 9.43 -5.90 1.14
N GLU A 37 8.68 -6.99 1.29
CA GLU A 37 9.21 -8.34 1.49
C GLU A 37 9.50 -9.08 0.19
N LEU A 38 9.15 -8.52 -0.98
CA LEU A 38 9.16 -9.18 -2.29
C LEU A 38 8.35 -10.49 -2.32
N ASN A 39 7.35 -10.60 -1.44
CA ASN A 39 6.46 -11.75 -1.30
C ASN A 39 5.03 -11.32 -1.66
N VAL A 40 4.80 -11.03 -2.94
CA VAL A 40 3.56 -10.44 -3.46
C VAL A 40 2.75 -11.50 -4.19
N ASP A 41 1.46 -11.60 -3.88
CA ASP A 41 0.51 -12.45 -4.61
C ASP A 41 -0.41 -11.64 -5.55
N ASP A 42 -1.22 -12.31 -6.37
CA ASP A 42 -2.13 -11.65 -7.31
C ASP A 42 -3.22 -10.79 -6.60
N ASN A 43 -3.58 -11.14 -5.36
CA ASN A 43 -4.53 -10.37 -4.58
C ASN A 43 -3.90 -9.05 -4.12
N ASP A 44 -2.64 -9.06 -3.69
CA ASP A 44 -1.87 -7.87 -3.40
C ASP A 44 -1.76 -6.95 -4.63
N ILE A 45 -1.43 -7.50 -5.81
CA ILE A 45 -1.41 -6.73 -7.06
C ILE A 45 -2.76 -6.07 -7.31
N THR A 46 -3.86 -6.80 -7.11
CA THR A 46 -5.23 -6.29 -7.31
C THR A 46 -5.55 -5.16 -6.34
N ILE A 47 -5.17 -5.29 -5.07
CA ILE A 47 -5.37 -4.26 -4.04
C ILE A 47 -4.56 -3.02 -4.41
N LEU A 48 -3.27 -3.17 -4.65
CA LEU A 48 -2.35 -2.05 -4.90
C LEU A 48 -2.69 -1.29 -6.18
N THR A 49 -3.04 -1.99 -7.26
CA THR A 49 -3.41 -1.35 -8.53
C THR A 49 -4.69 -0.56 -8.41
N LYS A 50 -5.70 -1.07 -7.69
CA LYS A 50 -6.94 -0.34 -7.41
C LYS A 50 -6.72 0.86 -6.49
N THR A 51 -5.99 0.67 -5.40
CA THR A 51 -5.77 1.73 -4.39
C THR A 51 -4.91 2.87 -4.93
N PHE A 52 -3.83 2.55 -5.66
CA PHE A 52 -2.86 3.54 -6.14
C PHE A 52 -3.02 3.90 -7.62
N HIS A 53 -4.07 3.39 -8.29
CA HIS A 53 -4.34 3.63 -9.72
C HIS A 53 -3.14 3.29 -10.60
N LEU A 54 -2.58 2.10 -10.41
CA LEU A 54 -1.41 1.60 -11.13
C LEU A 54 -1.82 0.63 -12.24
N GLU A 55 -0.92 0.46 -13.22
CA GLU A 55 -1.10 -0.56 -14.25
C GLU A 55 -0.61 -1.92 -13.75
N ALA A 56 -1.48 -2.94 -13.80
CA ALA A 56 -1.23 -4.24 -13.18
C ALA A 56 -0.06 -5.02 -13.81
N GLU A 57 0.01 -5.08 -15.14
CA GLU A 57 1.04 -5.84 -15.85
C GLU A 57 2.42 -5.20 -15.66
N MET A 58 2.50 -3.87 -15.68
CA MET A 58 3.72 -3.15 -15.33
C MET A 58 4.13 -3.38 -13.88
N LEU A 59 3.20 -3.33 -12.92
CA LEU A 59 3.53 -3.63 -11.51
C LEU A 59 4.06 -5.06 -11.33
N LYS A 60 3.43 -6.05 -11.96
CA LYS A 60 3.91 -7.44 -11.95
C LYS A 60 5.31 -7.56 -12.56
N SER A 61 5.56 -6.87 -13.67
CA SER A 61 6.87 -6.86 -14.33
C SER A 61 7.93 -6.21 -13.45
N GLU A 62 7.63 -5.08 -12.80
CA GLU A 62 8.52 -4.40 -11.85
C GLU A 62 8.86 -5.31 -10.65
N ILE A 63 7.89 -6.00 -10.06
CA ILE A 63 8.11 -6.92 -8.94
C ILE A 63 8.96 -8.11 -9.37
N SER A 64 8.68 -8.70 -10.54
CA SER A 64 9.49 -9.79 -11.09
C SER A 64 10.94 -9.34 -11.31
N LEU A 65 11.15 -8.14 -11.88
CA LEU A 65 12.49 -7.56 -12.03
C LEU A 65 13.19 -7.37 -10.68
N LEU A 66 12.50 -6.85 -9.66
CA LEU A 66 13.08 -6.68 -8.32
C LEU A 66 13.48 -8.00 -7.66
N GLN A 67 12.70 -9.06 -7.83
CA GLN A 67 13.03 -10.39 -7.29
C GLN A 67 14.35 -10.93 -7.84
N HIS A 68 14.73 -10.52 -9.05
CA HIS A 68 15.98 -10.89 -9.71
C HIS A 68 17.07 -9.80 -9.61
N THR A 69 16.80 -8.71 -8.90
CA THR A 69 17.76 -7.60 -8.73
C THR A 69 18.63 -7.84 -7.49
N ASP A 70 19.95 -7.71 -7.65
CA ASP A 70 20.88 -7.75 -6.53
C ASP A 70 20.83 -6.46 -5.68
N ASN A 71 21.22 -6.55 -4.41
CA ASN A 71 21.31 -5.41 -3.50
C ASN A 71 19.99 -4.64 -3.24
N VAL A 72 18.83 -5.29 -3.38
CA VAL A 72 17.54 -4.73 -2.96
C VAL A 72 17.51 -4.60 -1.42
N PRO A 73 16.85 -3.58 -0.84
CA PRO A 73 16.74 -3.42 0.61
C PRO A 73 15.97 -4.58 1.28
N LYS A 74 16.69 -5.61 1.74
CA LYS A 74 16.12 -6.80 2.41
C LYS A 74 16.08 -6.73 3.94
N SER A 75 16.36 -5.55 4.52
CA SER A 75 16.60 -5.36 5.96
C SER A 75 15.40 -5.69 6.86
N THR A 76 15.66 -6.22 8.05
CA THR A 76 14.73 -6.50 9.17
C THR A 76 13.92 -5.29 9.67
N ILE A 77 14.25 -4.07 9.21
CA ILE A 77 13.47 -2.85 9.44
C ILE A 77 13.07 -2.29 8.07
N LYS A 78 12.02 -2.87 7.48
CA LYS A 78 11.49 -2.51 6.15
C LYS A 78 10.64 -1.25 6.23
N ASN A 79 11.27 -0.09 6.34
CA ASN A 79 10.54 1.18 6.23
C ASN A 79 10.53 1.68 4.77
N CYS A 80 9.41 2.29 4.36
CA CYS A 80 9.24 2.85 3.02
C CYS A 80 10.35 3.87 2.68
N ASP A 81 10.89 4.56 3.69
CA ASP A 81 11.97 5.54 3.51
C ASP A 81 13.26 4.92 2.97
N THR A 82 13.64 3.72 3.42
CA THR A 82 14.83 3.01 2.91
C THR A 82 14.63 2.62 1.46
N TRP A 83 13.44 2.12 1.13
CA TRP A 83 13.07 1.77 -0.24
C TRP A 83 13.06 3.00 -1.16
N ILE A 84 12.48 4.10 -0.71
CA ILE A 84 12.48 5.36 -1.48
C ILE A 84 13.91 5.85 -1.69
N LYS A 85 14.77 5.85 -0.66
CA LYS A 85 16.19 6.23 -0.81
C LYS A 85 16.95 5.35 -1.80
N TRP A 86 16.69 4.04 -1.78
CA TRP A 86 17.30 3.10 -2.72
C TRP A 86 16.81 3.30 -4.15
N LEU A 87 15.52 3.59 -4.33
CA LEU A 87 14.93 3.93 -5.63
C LEU A 87 15.46 5.25 -6.18
N THR A 88 15.71 6.23 -5.31
CA THR A 88 16.22 7.55 -5.69
C THR A 88 17.73 7.69 -5.49
N GLU A 89 18.48 6.58 -5.47
CA GLU A 89 19.93 6.63 -5.37
C GLU A 89 20.50 7.38 -6.59
N PHE A 90 21.46 8.28 -6.34
CA PHE A 90 21.99 9.18 -7.38
C PHE A 90 22.53 8.40 -8.58
N ASN A 91 22.13 8.81 -9.79
CA ASN A 91 22.46 8.15 -11.07
C ASN A 91 22.02 6.68 -11.20
N SER A 92 21.08 6.20 -10.37
CA SER A 92 20.60 4.82 -10.48
C SER A 92 19.48 4.63 -11.52
N GLY A 93 18.65 5.64 -11.77
CA GLY A 93 17.50 5.59 -12.69
C GLY A 93 16.39 4.62 -12.26
N ARG A 94 16.50 4.04 -11.07
CA ARG A 94 15.61 3.00 -10.54
C ARG A 94 14.20 3.51 -10.33
N GLU A 95 14.03 4.80 -10.00
CA GLU A 95 12.74 5.46 -9.86
C GLU A 95 11.93 5.49 -11.17
N THR A 96 12.61 5.42 -12.32
CA THR A 96 11.96 5.36 -13.64
C THR A 96 11.67 3.92 -14.05
N ILE A 97 12.57 2.98 -13.72
CA ILE A 97 12.41 1.54 -14.00
C ILE A 97 11.28 0.95 -13.14
N PHE A 98 11.27 1.28 -11.84
CA PHE A 98 10.29 0.82 -10.86
C PHE A 98 9.28 1.94 -10.54
N ASN A 99 8.71 2.54 -11.58
CA ASN A 99 7.87 3.73 -11.48
C ASN A 99 6.58 3.48 -10.69
N ASN A 100 5.91 2.33 -10.89
CA ASN A 100 4.70 2.00 -10.15
C ASN A 100 5.01 1.80 -8.67
N ILE A 101 6.10 1.10 -8.34
CA ILE A 101 6.55 0.91 -6.96
C ILE A 101 6.92 2.25 -6.32
N PHE A 102 7.67 3.10 -7.03
CA PHE A 102 8.04 4.42 -6.54
C PHE A 102 6.81 5.31 -6.26
N LYS A 103 5.86 5.37 -7.20
CA LYS A 103 4.60 6.13 -7.04
C LYS A 103 3.80 5.63 -5.84
N MET A 104 3.59 4.32 -5.74
CA MET A 104 2.90 3.69 -4.62
C MET A 104 3.51 4.10 -3.28
N LEU A 105 4.82 3.92 -3.12
CA LEU A 105 5.50 4.21 -1.86
C LEU A 105 5.42 5.70 -1.52
N LYS A 106 5.58 6.60 -2.50
CA LYS A 106 5.41 8.03 -2.30
C LYS A 106 4.00 8.40 -1.84
N ILE A 107 2.96 7.85 -2.46
CA ILE A 107 1.58 8.13 -2.05
C ILE A 107 1.36 7.60 -0.64
N PHE A 108 1.76 6.35 -0.36
CA PHE A 108 1.55 5.72 0.93
C PHE A 108 2.17 6.50 2.10
N ILE A 109 3.41 7.00 1.96
CA ILE A 109 4.04 7.77 3.04
C ILE A 109 3.38 9.13 3.30
N THR A 110 2.59 9.64 2.35
CA THR A 110 1.86 10.91 2.51
C THR A 110 0.47 10.73 3.12
N ILE A 111 -0.03 9.50 3.22
CA ILE A 111 -1.31 9.20 3.88
C ILE A 111 -1.15 9.46 5.39
N PRO A 112 -1.95 10.37 5.99
CA PRO A 112 -1.83 10.67 7.41
C PRO A 112 -2.10 9.42 8.26
N ARG A 113 -1.15 9.06 9.14
CA ARG A 113 -1.26 7.91 10.05
C ARG A 113 -2.50 7.93 10.99
N ARG A 114 -3.24 9.05 11.09
CA ARG A 114 -4.50 9.15 11.84
C ARG A 114 -5.70 8.45 11.19
N MET A 115 -5.63 8.06 9.92
CA MET A 115 -6.65 7.19 9.29
C MET A 115 -6.37 5.69 9.50
N VAL A 116 -5.24 5.35 10.13
CA VAL A 116 -4.71 3.98 10.24
C VAL A 116 -4.78 3.45 11.69
N LEU A 117 -5.15 4.30 12.65
CA LEU A 117 -5.28 3.96 14.09
C LEU A 117 -6.63 4.41 14.62
#